data_AF-G6F2Q8-F1
#
_entry.id   AF-G6F2Q8-F1
#
_cell.length_a   1.000
_cell.length_b   1.000
_cell.length_c   1.000
_cell.angle_alpha   90.00
_cell.angle_beta   90.00
_cell.angle_gamma   90.00
#
_symmetry.space_group_name_H-M   'P 1'
#
loop_
_entity.id
_entity.type
_entity.pdbx_description
1 polymer ?
#
loop_
_entity_poly.entity_id
_entity_poly.type
_entity_poly.pdbx_seq_one_letter_code
_entity_poly.pdbx_strand_id
1 'polypeptide(L)'
;MFGFSWAELFLIGVVAMVFIGPKDFPKVLKWLSGIVKKCRQMASEFHSQVDEVMKDPDLKEAKDQLLKLRSMNVKGAILNAIDRDGSLQNTLRDSPLSDTAISSPSSHYSEIAEGDIKPVPGMIDVAEGDWHKEDEVDYDALEAKDPAPIFFPPHIAQRVQVRRAAPPSPAMIPPHISKYKEQRWS
;
A
#
# COMPACT_ATOMS: atom_id res chain seq x y z
N MET A 1 4.35 3.08 30.32
CA MET A 1 3.24 3.65 29.52
C MET A 1 3.67 3.59 28.07
N PHE A 2 3.36 2.50 27.39
CA PHE A 2 3.80 2.29 26.00
C PHE A 2 2.64 2.68 25.09
N GLY A 3 2.53 3.98 24.82
CA GLY A 3 1.69 4.51 23.75
C GLY A 3 2.29 4.07 22.42
N PHE A 4 1.97 2.86 22.00
CA PHE A 4 2.05 2.45 20.60
C PHE A 4 0.70 1.87 20.24
N SER A 5 -0.28 2.76 20.26
CA SER A 5 -1.66 2.49 19.95
C SER A 5 -1.86 2.60 18.45
N TRP A 6 -2.83 1.85 17.92
CA TRP A 6 -3.29 2.03 16.53
C TRP A 6 -3.63 3.49 16.21
N ALA A 7 -4.11 4.25 17.21
CA ALA A 7 -4.38 5.67 17.10
C ALA A 7 -3.11 6.53 16.88
N GLU A 8 -1.99 6.24 17.54
CA GLU A 8 -0.73 6.99 17.36
C GLU A 8 -0.10 6.67 16.01
N LEU A 9 -0.16 5.41 15.56
CA LEU A 9 0.20 5.05 14.19
C LEU A 9 -0.65 5.79 13.14
N PHE A 10 -1.95 5.92 13.39
CA PHE A 10 -2.85 6.67 12.51
C PHE A 10 -2.48 8.16 12.50
N LEU A 11 -2.20 8.76 13.66
CA LEU A 11 -1.76 10.15 13.76
C LEU A 11 -0.46 10.40 13.00
N ILE A 12 0.55 9.54 13.17
CA ILE A 12 1.81 9.61 12.43
C ILE A 12 1.55 9.42 10.92
N GLY A 13 0.64 8.53 10.55
CA GLY A 13 0.21 8.32 9.17
C GLY A 13 -0.40 9.58 8.54
N VAL A 14 -1.27 10.29 9.27
CA VAL A 14 -1.86 11.57 8.84
C VAL A 14 -0.80 12.66 8.72
N VAL A 15 0.09 12.80 9.71
CA VAL A 15 1.19 13.77 9.67
C VAL A 15 2.11 13.49 8.47
N ALA A 16 2.47 12.22 8.26
CA ALA A 16 3.25 11.81 7.10
C ALA A 16 2.51 12.10 5.78
N MET A 17 1.20 11.87 5.72
CA MET A 17 0.37 12.21 4.55
C MET A 17 0.48 13.68 4.15
N VAL A 18 0.48 14.58 5.13
CA VAL A 18 0.55 16.02 4.89
C VAL A 18 1.94 16.43 4.39
N PHE A 19 3.00 15.88 5.01
CA PHE A 19 4.39 16.24 4.67
C PHE A 19 4.89 15.65 3.35
N ILE A 20 4.63 14.36 3.12
CA ILE A 20 5.04 13.64 1.90
C ILE A 20 4.02 13.83 0.78
N GLY A 21 2.78 14.16 1.12
CA GLY A 21 1.67 14.26 0.19
C GLY A 21 0.90 12.93 0.06
N PRO A 22 -0.43 13.00 -0.10
CA PRO A 22 -1.29 11.82 -0.13
C PRO A 22 -1.04 10.88 -1.31
N LYS A 23 -0.43 11.37 -2.39
CA LYS A 23 -0.12 10.59 -3.59
C LYS A 23 1.18 9.79 -3.48
N ASP A 24 2.08 10.18 -2.57
CA ASP A 24 3.40 9.57 -2.45
C ASP A 24 3.51 8.61 -1.26
N PHE A 25 2.73 8.82 -0.20
CA PHE A 25 2.60 7.83 0.88
C PHE A 25 2.21 6.42 0.41
N PRO A 26 1.23 6.19 -0.49
CA PRO A 26 0.95 4.85 -0.98
C PRO A 26 2.13 4.22 -1.73
N LYS A 27 2.98 5.03 -2.38
CA LYS A 27 4.22 4.55 -3.01
C LYS A 27 5.24 4.11 -1.95
N VAL A 28 5.43 4.90 -0.90
CA VAL A 28 6.32 4.58 0.24
C VAL A 28 5.84 3.34 0.99
N LEU A 29 4.53 3.25 1.26
CA LEU A 29 3.94 2.08 1.93
C LEU A 29 4.10 0.82 1.07
N LYS A 30 3.94 0.91 -0.26
CA LYS A 30 4.24 -0.20 -1.17
C LYS A 30 5.71 -0.62 -1.10
N TRP A 31 6.64 0.33 -1.06
CA TRP A 31 8.07 0.03 -0.90
C TRP A 31 8.37 -0.67 0.42
N LEU A 32 7.89 -0.13 1.54
CA LEU A 32 8.05 -0.72 2.87
C LEU A 32 7.40 -2.10 2.95
N SER A 33 6.19 -2.25 2.40
CA SER A 33 5.49 -3.55 2.35
C SER A 33 6.26 -4.58 1.53
N GLY A 34 6.97 -4.16 0.48
CA GLY A 34 7.85 -5.03 -0.29
C GLY A 34 9.01 -5.56 0.54
N ILE A 35 9.63 -4.72 1.38
CA ILE A 35 10.69 -5.11 2.31
C ILE A 35 10.15 -6.08 3.35
N VAL A 36 9.04 -5.73 4.00
CA VAL A 36 8.39 -6.56 5.03
C VAL A 36 7.96 -7.90 4.43
N LYS A 37 7.42 -7.91 3.21
CA LYS A 37 7.00 -9.14 2.53
C LYS A 37 8.17 -10.07 2.25
N LYS A 38 9.32 -9.54 1.81
CA LYS A 38 10.54 -10.35 1.63
C LYS A 38 11.03 -10.92 2.96
N CYS A 39 11.07 -10.11 4.02
CA CYS A 39 11.38 -10.60 5.37
C CYS A 39 10.39 -11.67 5.84
N ARG A 40 9.08 -11.49 5.61
CA ARG A 40 8.04 -12.45 5.96
C ARG A 40 8.22 -13.77 5.21
N GLN A 41 8.55 -13.70 3.92
CA GLN A 41 8.78 -14.87 3.07
C GLN A 41 10.02 -15.64 3.52
N MET A 42 11.14 -14.95 3.74
CA MET A 42 12.35 -15.54 4.31
C MET A 42 12.05 -16.19 5.67
N ALA A 43 11.33 -15.49 6.56
CA ALA A 43 10.93 -16.03 7.85
C ALA A 43 10.02 -17.27 7.73
N SER A 44 9.19 -17.35 6.68
CA SER A 44 8.38 -18.54 6.40
C SER A 44 9.25 -19.74 6.02
N GLU A 45 10.28 -19.52 5.21
CA GLU A 45 11.25 -20.54 4.79
C GLU A 45 12.18 -20.95 5.94
N PHE A 46 12.51 -20.02 6.84
CA PHE A 46 13.20 -20.32 8.09
C PHE A 46 12.31 -21.09 9.04
N HIS A 47 11.03 -20.75 9.19
CA HIS A 47 10.13 -21.52 10.04
C HIS A 47 10.02 -22.96 9.58
N SER A 48 9.91 -23.23 8.28
CA SER A 48 9.89 -24.62 7.77
C SER A 48 11.18 -25.37 8.06
N GLN A 49 12.34 -24.73 7.92
CA GLN A 49 13.65 -25.37 8.20
C GLN A 49 13.91 -25.51 9.70
N VAL A 50 13.48 -24.53 10.49
CA VAL A 50 13.67 -24.51 11.95
C VAL A 50 12.73 -25.51 12.63
N ASP A 51 11.51 -25.73 12.14
CA ASP A 51 10.57 -26.72 12.70
C ASP A 51 11.09 -28.17 12.54
N GLU A 52 11.88 -28.43 11.49
CA GLU A 52 12.58 -29.69 11.29
C GLU A 52 13.68 -29.92 12.32
N VAL A 53 14.49 -28.89 12.62
CA VAL A 53 15.57 -28.99 13.62
C VAL A 53 15.02 -28.85 15.05
N MET A 54 13.94 -28.10 15.29
CA MET A 54 13.32 -27.85 16.62
C MET A 54 12.81 -29.11 17.32
N LYS A 55 12.70 -30.24 16.61
CA LYS A 55 12.43 -31.53 17.23
C LYS A 55 13.58 -32.05 18.08
N ASP A 56 14.79 -31.48 17.95
CA ASP A 56 15.90 -31.78 18.83
C ASP A 56 15.78 -31.07 20.20
N PRO A 57 16.07 -31.77 21.30
CA PRO A 57 15.97 -31.24 22.66
C PRO A 57 16.87 -30.02 22.91
N ASP A 58 18.00 -29.91 22.19
CA ASP A 58 18.96 -28.81 22.38
C ASP A 58 18.44 -27.45 21.87
N LEU A 59 17.56 -27.43 20.88
CA LEU A 59 16.96 -26.18 20.36
C LEU A 59 15.81 -25.67 21.23
N LYS A 60 15.19 -26.55 22.01
CA LYS A 60 14.16 -26.16 22.99
C LYS A 60 14.77 -25.32 24.11
N GLU A 61 15.95 -25.72 24.60
CA GLU A 61 16.73 -24.97 25.59
C GLU A 61 17.13 -23.58 25.06
N ALA A 62 17.62 -23.49 23.82
CA ALA A 62 17.98 -22.22 23.19
C ALA A 62 16.78 -21.28 23.01
N LYS A 63 15.62 -21.82 22.63
CA LYS A 63 14.36 -21.08 22.58
C LYS A 63 13.95 -20.56 23.97
N ASP A 64 14.05 -21.39 25.01
CA ASP A 64 13.70 -20.99 26.37
C ASP A 64 14.66 -19.93 26.92
N GLN A 65 15.95 -20.00 26.61
CA GLN A 65 16.92 -18.95 26.92
C GLN A 65 16.60 -17.63 26.21
N LEU A 66 16.23 -17.68 24.93
CA LEU A 66 15.85 -16.50 24.16
C LEU A 66 14.53 -15.88 24.65
N LEU A 67 13.56 -16.73 24.99
CA LEU A 67 12.30 -16.30 25.61
C LEU A 67 12.55 -15.69 26.99
N LYS A 68 13.46 -16.28 27.78
CA LYS A 68 13.88 -15.75 29.09
C LYS A 68 14.56 -14.40 28.94
N LEU A 69 15.47 -14.22 27.99
CA LEU A 69 16.10 -12.94 27.65
C LEU A 69 15.08 -11.90 27.19
N ARG A 70 14.12 -12.27 26.34
CA ARG A 70 13.02 -11.39 25.90
C ARG A 70 12.11 -11.00 27.06
N SER A 71 11.81 -11.93 27.96
CA SER A 71 10.97 -11.71 29.15
C SER A 71 11.70 -10.94 30.25
N MET A 72 13.04 -11.00 30.29
CA MET A 72 13.89 -10.13 31.10
C MET A 72 13.93 -8.76 30.44
N ASN A 73 12.79 -8.10 30.45
CA ASN A 73 12.63 -6.66 30.48
C ASN A 73 13.58 -5.89 29.56
N VAL A 74 13.64 -6.22 28.26
CA VAL A 74 14.43 -5.43 27.29
C VAL A 74 14.00 -3.96 27.32
N LYS A 75 12.69 -3.71 27.45
CA LYS A 75 12.14 -2.37 27.67
C LYS A 75 12.63 -1.75 28.99
N GLY A 76 12.64 -2.51 30.09
CA GLY A 76 13.17 -2.04 31.37
C GLY A 76 14.70 -1.82 31.36
N ALA A 77 15.47 -2.61 30.62
CA ALA A 77 16.91 -2.46 30.48
C ALA A 77 17.27 -1.25 29.62
N ILE A 78 16.54 -1.04 28.50
CA ILE A 78 16.66 0.14 27.67
C ILE A 78 16.22 1.39 28.44
N LEU A 79 15.10 1.30 29.17
CA LEU A 79 14.60 2.42 29.98
C LEU A 79 15.56 2.75 31.13
N ASN A 80 16.12 1.76 31.83
CA ASN A 80 17.14 1.98 32.86
C ASN A 80 18.47 2.50 32.28
N ALA A 81 18.80 2.16 31.03
CA ALA A 81 19.98 2.66 30.36
C ALA A 81 19.82 4.13 29.91
N ILE A 82 18.59 4.53 29.57
CA ILE A 82 18.26 5.90 29.10
C ILE A 82 17.88 6.82 30.27
N ASP A 83 17.19 6.30 31.28
CA ASP A 83 16.68 7.00 32.46
C ASP A 83 17.12 6.25 33.73
N ARG A 84 18.39 6.43 34.11
CA ARG A 84 18.99 5.74 35.26
C ARG A 84 18.58 6.35 36.60
N ASP A 85 18.18 7.62 36.61
CA ASP A 85 17.78 8.36 37.81
C ASP A 85 16.27 8.39 38.04
N GLY A 86 15.48 7.93 37.06
CA GLY A 86 14.03 7.84 37.16
C GLY A 86 13.34 9.20 37.02
N SER A 87 14.03 10.18 36.45
CA SER A 87 13.49 11.54 36.25
C SER A 87 12.45 11.59 35.14
N LEU A 88 12.59 10.80 34.07
CA LEU A 88 11.64 10.77 32.96
C LEU A 88 10.36 10.02 33.34
N GLN A 89 10.46 8.92 34.09
CA GLN A 89 9.28 8.21 34.59
C GLN A 89 8.45 9.06 35.58
N ASN A 90 9.09 9.90 36.39
CA ASN A 90 8.38 10.74 37.36
C ASN A 90 7.65 11.90 36.66
N THR A 91 8.31 12.58 35.73
CA THR A 91 7.71 13.68 34.95
C THR A 91 6.59 13.21 34.02
N LEU A 92 6.67 11.99 33.46
CA LEU A 92 5.58 11.37 32.68
C LEU A 92 4.36 11.05 33.54
N ARG A 93 4.58 10.64 34.79
CA ARG A 93 3.51 10.29 35.73
C ARG A 93 2.80 11.53 36.28
N ASP A 94 3.54 12.63 36.44
CA ASP A 94 3.03 13.91 36.94
C ASP A 94 2.45 14.81 35.81
N SER A 95 2.48 14.37 34.55
CA SER A 95 1.97 15.13 33.41
C SER A 95 0.44 15.02 33.27
N PRO A 96 -0.28 16.13 32.98
CA PRO A 96 -1.75 16.17 32.85
C PRO A 96 -2.29 15.37 31.66
N LEU A 97 -1.40 14.83 30.82
CA LEU A 97 -1.74 13.92 29.71
C LEU A 97 -2.29 12.57 30.22
N SER A 98 -2.07 12.25 31.50
CA SER A 98 -2.60 11.04 32.17
C SER A 98 -4.11 11.10 32.38
N ASP A 99 -4.67 12.28 32.62
CA ASP A 99 -6.08 12.48 33.01
C ASP A 99 -7.05 12.57 31.83
N THR A 100 -6.53 12.68 30.60
CA THR A 100 -7.37 12.73 29.38
C THR A 100 -7.72 11.33 28.85
N ALA A 101 -7.15 10.28 29.43
CA ALA A 101 -7.53 8.91 29.10
C ALA A 101 -8.87 8.54 29.76
N ILE A 102 -9.94 8.76 29.00
CA ILE A 102 -11.29 8.14 29.10
C ILE A 102 -12.32 8.95 29.92
N SER A 103 -12.86 10.02 29.32
CA SER A 103 -14.32 10.20 29.34
C SER A 103 -14.87 9.52 28.09
N SER A 104 -15.43 8.32 28.25
CA SER A 104 -16.15 7.62 27.19
C SER A 104 -17.28 8.52 26.66
N PRO A 105 -17.35 8.86 25.36
CA PRO A 105 -18.45 9.65 24.85
C PRO A 105 -19.72 8.79 24.90
N SER A 106 -20.67 9.23 25.72
CA SER A 106 -22.03 8.72 25.72
C SER A 106 -22.60 8.80 24.31
N SER A 107 -23.09 7.68 23.79
CA SER A 107 -23.68 7.56 22.46
C SER A 107 -24.97 8.36 22.36
N HIS A 108 -24.87 9.64 21.98
CA HIS A 108 -25.99 10.40 21.43
C HIS A 108 -26.07 10.15 19.93
N TYR A 109 -26.67 9.03 19.53
CA TYR A 109 -27.27 8.93 18.20
C TYR A 109 -28.52 9.81 18.21
N SER A 110 -28.42 10.95 17.55
CA SER A 110 -29.58 11.77 17.22
C SER A 110 -30.28 11.07 16.06
N GLU A 111 -31.48 10.59 16.35
CA GLU A 111 -32.49 10.12 15.43
C GLU A 111 -32.77 11.23 14.40
N ILE A 112 -32.27 11.07 13.17
CA ILE A 112 -32.73 11.87 12.03
C ILE A 112 -33.87 11.10 11.41
N ALA A 113 -35.06 11.62 11.69
CA ALA A 113 -36.34 11.23 11.17
C ALA A 113 -36.36 11.19 9.64
N GLU A 114 -37.03 10.14 9.16
CA GLU A 114 -37.83 10.04 7.95
C GLU A 114 -38.23 11.39 7.30
N GLY A 115 -37.94 11.56 6.01
CA GLY A 115 -38.54 12.65 5.23
C GLY A 115 -37.85 12.97 3.90
N ASP A 116 -38.45 12.48 2.81
CA ASP A 116 -38.40 13.01 1.45
C ASP A 116 -37.06 12.99 0.67
N ILE A 117 -36.81 11.86 0.00
CA ILE A 117 -36.04 11.85 -1.26
C ILE A 117 -37.05 11.73 -2.41
N LYS A 118 -37.31 12.83 -3.12
CA LYS A 118 -38.08 12.80 -4.37
C LYS A 118 -37.19 12.22 -5.48
N PRO A 119 -37.65 11.20 -6.24
CA PRO A 119 -36.90 10.71 -7.39
C PRO A 119 -37.00 11.72 -8.54
N VAL A 120 -35.84 12.14 -9.07
CA VAL A 120 -35.77 12.91 -10.32
C VAL A 120 -36.00 11.94 -11.49
N PRO A 121 -37.03 12.15 -12.33
CA PRO A 121 -37.22 11.40 -13.57
C PRO A 121 -36.39 12.04 -14.68
N GLY A 122 -35.47 11.30 -15.27
CA GLY A 122 -34.68 11.75 -16.41
C GLY A 122 -33.88 10.61 -17.00
N MET A 123 -34.36 10.08 -18.11
CA MET A 123 -33.80 8.98 -18.87
C MET A 123 -32.32 9.22 -19.24
N ILE A 124 -31.55 8.13 -19.18
CA ILE A 124 -30.28 8.02 -19.89
C ILE A 124 -30.64 7.86 -21.36
N ASP A 125 -30.59 8.95 -22.11
CA ASP A 125 -30.58 8.89 -23.57
C ASP A 125 -29.19 8.39 -23.99
N VAL A 126 -29.17 7.15 -24.46
CA VAL A 126 -28.03 6.55 -25.16
C VAL A 126 -27.87 7.31 -26.48
N ALA A 127 -27.00 8.32 -26.47
CA ALA A 127 -26.52 8.94 -27.70
C ALA A 127 -25.51 7.99 -28.35
N GLU A 128 -25.95 7.29 -29.40
CA GLU A 128 -25.09 6.65 -30.39
C GLU A 128 -24.17 7.71 -31.01
N GLY A 129 -22.91 7.70 -30.60
CA GLY A 129 -21.85 8.48 -31.20
C GLY A 129 -21.14 7.66 -32.27
N ASP A 130 -21.26 8.11 -33.52
CA ASP A 130 -20.54 7.66 -34.71
C ASP A 130 -19.03 7.48 -34.44
N TRP A 131 -18.57 6.22 -34.41
CA TRP A 131 -17.16 5.88 -34.44
C TRP A 131 -16.73 5.64 -35.89
N HIS A 132 -16.67 6.69 -36.68
CA HIS A 132 -15.94 6.68 -37.96
C HIS A 132 -15.26 8.02 -38.20
N LYS A 133 -13.98 8.07 -37.84
CA LYS A 133 -12.94 8.83 -38.54
C LYS A 133 -11.64 8.07 -38.39
N GLU A 134 -11.24 7.40 -39.47
CA GLU A 134 -9.86 6.99 -39.68
C GLU A 134 -9.07 8.29 -39.85
N ASP A 135 -8.39 8.73 -38.79
CA ASP A 135 -7.42 9.81 -38.91
C ASP A 135 -6.20 9.23 -39.64
N GLU A 136 -6.13 9.54 -40.93
CA GLU A 136 -5.00 9.29 -41.82
C GLU A 136 -3.73 9.84 -41.15
N VAL A 137 -2.81 8.94 -40.80
CA VAL A 137 -1.56 9.31 -40.13
C VAL A 137 -0.68 10.05 -41.13
N ASP A 138 -0.48 11.35 -40.91
CA ASP A 138 0.47 12.16 -41.67
C ASP A 138 1.91 11.72 -41.35
N TYR A 139 2.46 10.88 -42.21
CA TYR A 139 3.82 10.36 -42.10
C TYR A 139 4.89 11.43 -42.37
N ASP A 140 4.55 12.54 -43.04
CA ASP A 140 5.48 13.62 -43.35
C ASP A 140 5.77 14.51 -42.12
N ALA A 141 4.82 14.57 -41.17
CA ALA A 141 4.99 15.28 -39.90
C ALA A 141 5.98 14.60 -38.93
N LEU A 142 6.29 13.32 -39.11
CA LEU A 142 7.22 12.56 -38.27
C LEU A 142 8.69 12.80 -38.65
N GLU A 143 8.95 13.36 -39.84
CA GLU A 143 10.30 13.62 -40.35
C GLU A 143 10.83 15.01 -39.93
N ALA A 144 9.98 15.85 -39.35
CA ALA A 144 10.35 17.12 -38.73
C ALA A 144 11.12 16.88 -37.41
N LYS A 145 12.42 16.71 -37.61
CA LYS A 145 13.53 16.51 -36.68
C LYS A 145 13.53 17.44 -35.46
N ASP A 146 12.76 17.12 -34.42
CA ASP A 146 12.93 17.70 -33.09
C ASP A 146 13.91 16.85 -32.26
N PRO A 147 15.15 17.33 -31.98
CA PRO A 147 16.06 16.61 -31.11
C PRO A 147 15.48 16.56 -29.70
N ALA A 148 15.57 15.38 -29.06
CA ALA A 148 15.14 15.21 -27.68
C ALA A 148 15.80 16.29 -26.79
N PRO A 149 15.04 16.89 -25.86
CA PRO A 149 15.58 17.98 -25.04
C PRO A 149 16.83 17.53 -24.29
N ILE A 150 17.84 18.41 -24.31
CA ILE A 150 19.24 18.18 -23.86
C ILE A 150 19.33 17.71 -22.40
N PHE A 151 18.25 17.84 -21.62
CA PHE A 151 18.17 17.42 -20.23
C PHE A 151 18.23 15.89 -20.03
N PHE A 152 17.92 15.09 -21.04
CA PHE A 152 17.99 13.63 -20.91
C PHE A 152 19.40 13.09 -21.24
N PRO A 153 20.00 12.25 -20.39
CA PRO A 153 21.24 11.56 -20.74
C PRO A 153 21.02 10.70 -22.00
N PRO A 154 22.05 10.49 -22.84
CA PRO A 154 21.91 10.02 -24.22
C PRO A 154 21.17 8.68 -24.35
N HIS A 155 21.34 7.78 -23.37
CA HIS A 155 20.70 6.48 -23.34
C HIS A 155 19.17 6.54 -23.10
N ILE A 156 18.68 7.59 -22.44
CA ILE A 156 17.24 7.79 -22.18
C ILE A 156 16.57 8.43 -23.39
N ALA A 157 17.23 9.39 -24.04
CA ALA A 157 16.74 10.06 -25.23
C ALA A 157 16.45 9.07 -26.38
N GLN A 158 17.39 8.14 -26.63
CA GLN A 158 17.23 7.12 -27.68
C GLN A 158 16.02 6.21 -27.45
N ARG A 159 15.75 5.81 -26.21
CA ARG A 159 14.61 4.94 -25.89
C ARG A 159 13.27 5.61 -26.12
N VAL A 160 13.19 6.91 -25.86
CA VAL A 160 11.98 7.70 -26.10
C VAL A 160 11.78 7.92 -27.60
N GLN A 161 12.85 8.17 -28.36
CA GLN A 161 12.80 8.28 -29.82
C GLN A 161 12.32 6.97 -30.47
N VAL A 162 12.89 5.82 -30.08
CA VAL A 162 12.49 4.51 -30.62
C VAL A 162 11.02 4.18 -30.34
N ARG A 163 10.50 4.53 -29.15
CA ARG A 163 9.07 4.33 -28.87
C ARG A 163 8.15 5.27 -29.66
N ARG A 164 8.56 6.51 -29.91
CA ARG A 164 7.77 7.46 -30.72
C ARG A 164 7.76 7.10 -32.20
N ALA A 165 8.87 6.58 -32.72
CA ALA A 165 8.99 6.14 -34.10
C ALA A 165 8.40 4.74 -34.35
N ALA A 166 7.91 4.05 -33.31
CA ALA A 166 7.30 2.75 -33.46
C ALA A 166 5.87 2.91 -34.04
N PRO A 167 5.50 2.15 -35.09
CA PRO A 167 4.15 2.15 -35.62
C PRO A 167 3.15 1.74 -34.52
N PRO A 168 1.90 2.22 -34.57
CA PRO A 168 0.89 1.85 -33.59
C PRO A 168 0.74 0.33 -33.54
N SER A 169 0.69 -0.24 -32.33
CA SER A 169 0.49 -1.68 -32.16
C SER A 169 -0.82 -2.09 -32.83
N PRO A 170 -0.83 -3.10 -33.71
CA PRO A 170 -2.03 -3.50 -34.44
C PRO A 170 -3.14 -3.85 -33.45
N ALA A 171 -4.37 -3.49 -33.80
CA ALA A 171 -5.55 -3.80 -33.00
C ALA A 171 -5.61 -5.31 -32.72
N MET A 172 -5.60 -5.69 -31.44
CA MET A 172 -5.69 -7.08 -31.02
C MET A 172 -7.10 -7.59 -31.31
N ILE A 173 -7.24 -8.45 -32.31
CA ILE A 173 -8.55 -9.05 -32.64
C ILE A 173 -8.94 -9.99 -31.49
N PRO A 174 -10.06 -9.74 -30.79
CA PRO A 174 -10.49 -10.61 -29.71
C PRO A 174 -10.83 -12.01 -30.27
N PRO A 175 -10.54 -13.10 -29.54
CA PRO A 175 -10.82 -14.45 -30.01
C PRO A 175 -12.32 -14.64 -30.25
N HIS A 176 -12.69 -15.00 -31.48
CA HIS A 176 -14.06 -15.29 -31.87
C HIS A 176 -14.51 -16.62 -31.23
N ILE A 177 -15.48 -16.57 -30.32
CA ILE A 177 -16.06 -17.77 -29.70
C ILE A 177 -16.94 -18.47 -30.75
N SER A 178 -16.44 -19.53 -31.39
CA SER A 178 -17.27 -20.40 -32.23
C SER A 178 -18.11 -21.30 -31.33
N LYS A 179 -19.43 -21.09 -31.31
CA LYS A 179 -20.38 -22.01 -30.67
C LYS A 179 -20.50 -23.25 -31.57
N TYR A 180 -19.77 -24.32 -31.25
CA TYR A 180 -20.00 -25.63 -31.87
C TYR A 180 -21.33 -26.18 -31.36
N LYS A 181 -22.33 -26.25 -32.24
CA LYS A 181 -23.59 -26.95 -31.99
C LYS A 181 -23.37 -28.42 -32.33
N GLU A 182 -23.26 -29.26 -31.31
CA GLU A 182 -23.24 -30.72 -31.46
C GLU A 182 -24.47 -31.16 -32.27
N GLN A 183 -24.25 -31.62 -33.49
CA GLN A 183 -25.26 -32.37 -34.24
C GLN A 183 -25.05 -33.85 -33.95
N ARG A 184 -25.97 -34.38 -33.15
CA ARG A 184 -26.13 -35.78 -32.81
C ARG A 184 -26.99 -36.43 -33.90
N TRP A 185 -26.47 -37.46 -34.58
CA TRP A 185 -27.23 -38.41 -35.41
C TRP A 185 -26.59 -39.78 -35.16
N SER A 186 -27.24 -40.68 -34.40
CA SER A 186 -28.20 -41.73 -34.85
C SER A 186 -27.62 -42.65 -35.91
#